data_AF-A0A6B2GDG1-F1
#
_entry.id   AF-A0A6B2GDG1-F1
#
_cell.length_a   1.000
_cell.length_b   1.000
_cell.length_c   1.000
_cell.angle_alpha   90.00
_cell.angle_beta   90.00
_cell.angle_gamma   90.00
#
_symmetry.space_group_name_H-M   'P 1'
#
loop_
_entity.id
_entity.type
_entity.pdbx_description
1 polymer ?
#
loop_
_entity_poly.entity_id
_entity_poly.type
_entity_poly.pdbx_seq_one_letter_code
_entity_poly.pdbx_strand_id
1 'polypeptide(L)'
;MMSNILKTPLIRLFRAQNMISPVLRYMSSDSVSGPVIGIDLGTTNSCVAVMEGSDPRVIVNAEGHRTTPSVVAFTEDDQVIVGETAKRQAVSNSKNTVYGTKRLIGRRFKDSEVQDEAKHLPFELVESTNGDCWVKARGKQYSPSQIGS
;
A
#
# COMPACT_ATOMS: atom_id res chain seq x y z
N MET A 1 77.61 8.84 -19.99
CA MET A 1 77.74 7.41 -19.62
C MET A 1 76.44 7.01 -18.94
N MET A 2 75.50 6.38 -19.66
CA MET A 2 75.36 4.90 -19.75
C MET A 2 75.26 4.30 -18.33
N SER A 3 74.15 3.71 -17.88
CA SER A 3 73.36 2.68 -18.54
C SER A 3 71.97 2.49 -17.88
N ASN A 4 70.93 2.34 -18.72
CA ASN A 4 69.75 1.53 -18.43
C ASN A 4 70.16 0.05 -18.37
N ILE A 5 69.42 -0.81 -17.64
CA ILE A 5 68.73 -2.00 -18.20
C ILE A 5 68.12 -2.94 -17.13
N LEU A 6 66.78 -3.06 -17.23
CA LEU A 6 65.88 -4.21 -17.00
C LEU A 6 65.76 -4.78 -15.56
N LYS A 7 64.54 -4.97 -15.01
CA LYS A 7 63.47 -5.83 -15.54
C LYS A 7 62.04 -5.33 -15.17
N THR A 8 61.20 -5.20 -16.20
CA THR A 8 59.70 -5.19 -16.22
C THR A 8 59.10 -6.58 -15.87
N PRO A 9 57.77 -6.85 -15.90
CA PRO A 9 56.53 -6.03 -15.92
C PRO A 9 55.44 -6.53 -14.91
N LEU A 10 54.31 -5.82 -14.76
CA LEU A 10 52.91 -6.32 -14.56
C LEU A 10 52.08 -5.19 -13.93
N ILE A 11 51.36 -4.38 -14.71
CA ILE A 11 49.99 -4.67 -15.16
C ILE A 11 49.18 -5.45 -14.10
N ARG A 12 48.61 -4.74 -13.11
CA ARG A 12 47.28 -5.05 -12.54
C ARG A 12 46.79 -4.02 -11.49
N LEU A 13 46.91 -2.72 -11.75
CA LEU A 13 46.17 -1.70 -10.98
C LEU A 13 44.78 -1.43 -11.59
N PHE A 14 44.07 -2.49 -11.99
CA PHE A 14 42.74 -2.44 -12.59
C PHE A 14 41.99 -3.74 -12.27
N ARG A 15 41.62 -3.95 -11.00
CA ARG A 15 40.56 -4.90 -10.57
C ARG A 15 40.35 -4.89 -9.06
N ALA A 16 39.81 -3.79 -8.53
CA ALA A 16 39.24 -3.79 -7.17
C ALA A 16 38.01 -2.87 -7.03
N GLN A 17 37.34 -2.50 -8.13
CA GLN A 17 36.13 -1.66 -8.09
C GLN A 17 34.81 -2.43 -8.21
N ASN A 18 34.82 -3.77 -8.26
CA ASN A 18 33.60 -4.58 -8.37
C ASN A 18 33.46 -5.62 -7.25
N MET A 19 33.53 -5.19 -6.00
CA MET A 19 32.98 -5.97 -4.86
C MET A 19 32.29 -5.06 -3.84
N ILE A 20 31.54 -4.06 -4.32
CA ILE A 20 30.50 -3.47 -3.48
C ILE A 20 29.34 -4.47 -3.51
N SER A 21 29.20 -5.23 -2.42
CA SER A 21 28.09 -6.15 -2.19
C SER A 21 26.75 -5.50 -2.58
N PRO A 22 25.82 -6.21 -3.26
CA PRO A 22 24.46 -5.72 -3.53
C PRO A 22 23.75 -5.20 -2.26
N VAL A 23 24.15 -5.72 -1.10
CA VAL A 23 23.65 -5.31 0.23
C VAL A 23 24.00 -3.86 0.55
N LEU A 24 25.22 -3.39 0.24
CA LEU A 24 25.66 -2.04 0.61
C LEU A 24 24.95 -0.97 -0.24
N ARG A 25 24.57 -1.31 -1.47
CA ARG A 25 23.80 -0.43 -2.35
C ARG A 25 22.35 -0.27 -1.89
N TYR A 26 21.80 -1.27 -1.21
CA TYR A 26 20.44 -1.23 -0.66
C TYR A 26 20.32 -0.33 0.58
N MET A 27 21.42 -0.11 1.30
CA MET A 27 21.47 0.74 2.50
C MET A 27 21.64 2.24 2.19
N SER A 28 21.81 2.60 0.93
CA SER A 28 22.02 4.00 0.47
C SER A 28 20.87 4.47 -0.43
N SER A 29 19.64 4.10 -0.08
CA SER A 29 18.45 4.83 -0.55
C SER A 29 18.41 6.15 0.21
N ASP A 30 18.13 7.26 -0.48
CA ASP A 30 17.95 8.59 0.12
C ASP A 30 17.28 8.48 1.50
N SER A 31 17.98 8.98 2.53
CA SER A 31 17.62 8.76 3.92
C SER A 31 16.18 9.16 4.16
N VAL A 32 15.32 8.19 4.51
CA VAL A 32 13.96 8.44 4.98
C VAL A 32 14.05 9.50 6.07
N SER A 33 13.62 10.74 5.77
CA SER A 33 13.66 11.84 6.71
C SER A 33 12.32 11.90 7.45
N GLY A 34 12.29 11.40 8.68
CA GLY A 34 11.11 11.42 9.54
C GLY A 34 10.86 10.09 10.25
N PRO A 35 9.88 10.05 11.17
CA PRO A 35 9.51 8.84 11.87
C PRO A 35 8.92 7.81 10.90
N VAL A 36 9.40 6.57 10.99
CA VAL A 36 8.78 5.42 10.32
C VAL A 36 7.55 5.00 11.13
N ILE A 37 6.42 4.82 10.45
CA ILE A 37 5.17 4.37 11.07
C ILE A 37 4.85 2.93 10.64
N GLY A 38 4.25 2.18 11.56
CA GLY A 38 3.62 0.89 11.27
C GLY A 38 2.14 1.08 11.00
N ILE A 39 1.65 0.56 9.88
CA ILE A 39 0.23 0.59 9.52
C ILE A 39 -0.27 -0.85 9.42
N ASP A 40 -1.22 -1.21 10.28
CA ASP A 40 -2.01 -2.43 10.14
C ASP A 40 -3.23 -2.12 9.28
N LEU A 41 -3.27 -2.66 8.06
CA LEU A 41 -4.37 -2.51 7.11
C LEU A 41 -5.28 -3.74 7.22
N GLY A 42 -6.18 -3.76 8.20
CA GLY A 42 -7.12 -4.86 8.39
C GLY A 42 -8.38 -4.75 7.51
N THR A 43 -9.08 -5.86 7.32
CA THR A 43 -10.32 -5.91 6.52
C THR A 43 -11.46 -5.07 7.10
N THR A 44 -11.51 -4.95 8.44
CA THR A 44 -12.59 -4.25 9.16
C THR A 44 -12.12 -2.98 9.83
N ASN A 45 -10.94 -3.02 10.44
CA ASN A 45 -10.33 -1.87 11.11
C ASN A 45 -8.86 -1.79 10.72
N SER A 46 -8.33 -0.58 10.73
CA SER A 46 -6.91 -0.29 10.54
C SER A 46 -6.36 0.44 11.76
N CYS A 47 -5.06 0.33 11.98
CA CYS A 47 -4.36 0.90 13.12
C CYS A 47 -3.02 1.50 12.66
N VAL A 48 -2.59 2.59 13.28
CA VAL A 48 -1.28 3.21 13.03
C VAL A 48 -0.51 3.29 14.35
N ALA A 49 0.76 2.90 14.31
CA ALA A 49 1.69 3.03 15.43
C ALA A 49 2.99 3.70 15.00
N VAL A 50 3.65 4.34 15.97
CA VAL A 50 5.00 4.92 15.83
C VAL A 50 5.87 4.43 16.98
N MET A 51 7.18 4.38 16.76
CA MET A 51 8.14 4.13 17.84
C MET A 51 8.49 5.45 18.53
N GLU A 52 8.20 5.55 19.83
CA GLU A 52 8.67 6.65 20.69
C GLU A 52 9.85 6.14 21.52
N GLY A 53 11.07 6.39 21.03
CA GLY A 53 12.27 5.78 21.60
C GLY A 53 12.25 4.26 21.39
N SER A 54 12.25 3.49 22.49
CA SER A 54 12.15 2.03 22.46
C SER A 54 10.71 1.50 22.53
N ASP A 55 9.73 2.35 22.81
CA ASP A 55 8.37 1.93 23.12
C ASP A 55 7.43 2.16 21.92
N PRO A 56 6.65 1.14 21.50
CA PRO A 56 5.65 1.31 20.46
C PRO A 56 4.42 2.03 21.02
N ARG A 57 3.95 3.07 20.31
CA ARG A 57 2.73 3.81 20.65
C ARG A 57 1.73 3.80 19.50
N VAL A 58 0.49 3.40 19.80
CA VAL A 58 -0.64 3.54 18.87
C VAL A 58 -1.12 4.98 18.81
N ILE A 59 -1.28 5.49 17.59
CA ILE A 59 -1.77 6.84 17.31
C ILE A 59 -3.30 6.85 17.37
N VAL A 60 -3.85 7.87 18.03
CA VAL A 60 -5.30 8.10 18.09
C VAL A 60 -5.70 8.91 16.86
N ASN A 61 -6.75 8.47 16.16
CA ASN A 61 -7.27 9.19 14.99
C ASN A 61 -7.99 10.50 15.38
N ALA A 62 -8.41 11.28 14.40
CA ALA A 62 -9.06 12.57 14.62
C ALA A 62 -10.38 12.43 15.42
N GLU A 63 -11.01 11.27 15.37
CA GLU A 63 -12.25 10.94 16.07
C GLU A 63 -12.02 10.45 17.51
N GLY A 64 -10.77 10.35 17.99
CA GLY A 64 -10.45 9.93 19.35
C GLY A 64 -10.32 8.41 19.57
N HIS A 65 -10.27 7.62 18.50
CA HIS A 65 -10.16 6.16 18.56
C HIS A 65 -8.76 5.66 18.16
N ARG A 66 -8.33 4.52 18.74
CA ARG A 66 -7.05 3.86 18.39
C ARG A 66 -7.09 3.04 17.11
N THR A 67 -8.28 2.81 16.56
CA THR A 67 -8.49 2.09 15.31
C THR A 67 -9.49 2.87 14.45
N THR A 68 -9.30 2.82 13.14
CA THR A 68 -10.18 3.45 12.17
C THR A 68 -10.90 2.38 11.36
N PRO A 69 -12.23 2.42 11.18
CA PRO A 69 -12.92 1.49 10.29
C PRO A 69 -12.33 1.49 8.87
N SER A 70 -12.11 0.32 8.28
CA SER A 70 -11.65 0.15 6.90
C SER A 70 -12.82 0.31 5.92
N VAL A 71 -13.39 1.51 5.92
CA VAL A 71 -14.58 1.88 5.15
C VAL A 71 -14.30 3.19 4.43
N VAL A 72 -14.62 3.22 3.15
CA VAL A 72 -14.48 4.40 2.28
C VAL A 72 -15.81 4.68 1.62
N ALA A 73 -16.25 5.93 1.60
CA ALA A 73 -17.47 6.31 0.93
C ALA A 73 -17.24 7.49 -0.02
N PHE A 74 -17.90 7.42 -1.17
CA PHE A 74 -17.89 8.48 -2.18
C PHE A 74 -19.19 9.28 -2.08
N THR A 75 -19.06 10.57 -1.80
CA THR A 75 -20.19 11.48 -1.65
C THR A 75 -20.70 11.96 -3.01
N GLU A 76 -21.80 12.71 -3.02
CA GLU A 76 -22.39 13.26 -4.25
C GLU A 76 -21.54 14.41 -4.81
N ASP A 77 -20.89 15.16 -3.92
CA ASP A 77 -19.98 16.27 -4.22
C ASP A 77 -18.56 15.80 -4.64
N ASP A 78 -18.43 14.55 -5.08
CA ASP A 78 -17.17 13.90 -5.49
C ASP A 78 -16.07 13.90 -4.40
N GLN A 79 -16.47 13.98 -3.12
CA GLN A 79 -15.54 13.86 -2.00
C GLN A 79 -15.40 12.42 -1.54
N VAL A 80 -14.22 12.10 -1.03
CA VAL A 80 -13.92 10.81 -0.40
C VAL A 80 -13.91 11.01 1.11
N ILE A 81 -14.75 10.25 1.81
CA ILE A 81 -14.73 10.19 3.27
C ILE A 81 -14.35 8.79 3.73
N VAL A 82 -13.67 8.69 4.87
CA VAL A 82 -13.10 7.43 5.37
C VAL A 82 -13.44 7.20 6.84
N GLY A 83 -13.31 5.96 7.30
CA GLY A 83 -13.42 5.64 8.72
C GLY A 83 -14.84 5.72 9.25
N GLU A 84 -15.00 6.32 10.43
CA GLU A 84 -16.27 6.35 11.15
C GLU A 84 -17.33 7.17 10.41
N THR A 85 -16.94 8.28 9.77
CA THR A 85 -17.85 9.11 8.97
C THR A 85 -18.41 8.34 7.78
N ALA A 86 -17.57 7.57 7.09
CA ALA A 86 -18.01 6.69 6.00
C ALA A 86 -18.96 5.60 6.50
N LYS A 87 -18.61 4.94 7.61
CA LYS A 87 -19.41 3.88 8.23
C LYS A 87 -20.80 4.36 8.66
N ARG A 88 -20.91 5.57 9.22
CA ARG A 88 -22.19 6.15 9.69
C ARG A 88 -23.21 6.32 8.57
N GLN A 89 -22.76 6.67 7.37
CA GLN A 89 -23.65 6.86 6.22
C GLN A 89 -23.85 5.60 5.37
N ALA A 90 -23.28 4.46 5.76
CA ALA A 90 -23.35 3.23 4.96
C ALA A 90 -24.80 2.77 4.71
N VAL A 91 -25.74 3.13 5.57
CA VAL A 91 -27.17 2.80 5.41
C VAL A 91 -27.83 3.67 4.32
N SER A 92 -27.56 4.97 4.31
CA SER A 92 -28.16 5.92 3.36
C SER A 92 -27.44 5.96 2.01
N ASN A 93 -26.13 5.68 1.99
CA ASN A 93 -25.27 5.70 0.80
C ASN A 93 -24.60 4.34 0.57
N SER A 94 -25.35 3.25 0.70
CA SER A 94 -24.83 1.87 0.70
C SER A 94 -24.11 1.48 -0.60
N LYS A 95 -24.64 1.91 -1.76
CA LYS A 95 -24.07 1.61 -3.08
C LYS A 95 -22.71 2.26 -3.33
N ASN A 96 -22.38 3.34 -2.62
CA ASN A 96 -21.13 4.08 -2.79
C ASN A 96 -20.27 4.08 -1.51
N THR A 97 -20.60 3.21 -0.55
CA THR A 97 -19.83 2.98 0.66
C THR A 97 -19.21 1.59 0.59
N VAL A 98 -17.89 1.56 0.40
CA VAL A 98 -17.11 0.35 0.15
C VAL A 98 -16.41 -0.08 1.43
N TYR A 99 -16.45 -1.37 1.72
CA TYR A 99 -15.79 -2.02 2.84
C TYR A 99 -15.39 -3.44 2.46
N GLY A 100 -14.49 -4.06 3.24
CA GLY A 100 -14.07 -5.44 2.97
C GLY A 100 -13.17 -5.59 1.73
N THR A 101 -12.67 -4.48 1.18
CA THR A 101 -11.87 -4.43 -0.06
C THR A 101 -10.66 -5.37 -0.06
N LYS A 102 -10.06 -5.62 1.12
CA LYS A 102 -8.98 -6.59 1.31
C LYS A 102 -9.28 -7.99 0.78
N ARG A 103 -10.56 -8.39 0.74
CA ARG A 103 -11.01 -9.69 0.21
C ARG A 103 -10.97 -9.76 -1.33
N LEU A 104 -10.99 -8.61 -2.00
CA LEU A 104 -11.03 -8.49 -3.45
C LEU A 104 -9.64 -8.34 -4.08
N ILE A 105 -8.63 -8.00 -3.27
CA ILE A 105 -7.26 -7.79 -3.77
C ILE A 105 -6.69 -9.08 -4.35
N GLY A 106 -6.14 -8.96 -5.56
CA GLY A 106 -5.54 -10.08 -6.29
C GLY A 106 -6.55 -11.12 -6.78
N ARG A 107 -7.86 -10.87 -6.65
CA ARG A 107 -8.92 -11.77 -7.14
C ARG A 107 -9.37 -11.35 -8.53
N ARG A 108 -9.77 -12.35 -9.33
CA ARG A 108 -10.37 -12.12 -10.64
C ARG A 108 -11.86 -11.91 -10.47
N PHE A 109 -12.45 -11.06 -11.31
CA PHE A 109 -13.89 -10.80 -11.25
C PHE A 109 -14.71 -12.09 -11.38
N LYS A 110 -14.25 -13.04 -12.20
CA LYS A 110 -14.93 -14.30 -12.50
C LYS A 110 -14.72 -15.42 -11.45
N ASP A 111 -13.95 -15.17 -10.39
CA ASP A 111 -13.77 -16.17 -9.34
C ASP A 111 -15.10 -16.47 -8.64
N SER A 112 -15.37 -17.74 -8.33
CA SER A 112 -16.64 -18.14 -7.71
C SER A 112 -16.86 -17.45 -6.35
N GLU A 113 -15.80 -17.33 -5.55
CA GLU A 113 -15.83 -16.63 -4.26
C GLU A 113 -16.25 -15.16 -4.42
N VAL A 114 -15.75 -14.47 -5.45
CA VAL A 114 -16.10 -13.07 -5.75
C VAL A 114 -17.54 -12.95 -6.20
N GLN A 115 -18.01 -13.85 -7.06
CA GLN A 115 -19.38 -13.86 -7.56
C GLN A 115 -20.40 -14.17 -6.45
N ASP A 116 -20.03 -15.02 -5.49
CA ASP A 116 -20.86 -15.28 -4.32
C ASP A 116 -20.88 -14.08 -3.37
N GLU A 117 -19.73 -13.43 -3.14
CA GLU A 117 -19.66 -12.23 -2.30
C GLU A 117 -20.44 -11.05 -2.93
N ALA A 118 -20.37 -10.89 -4.26
CA ALA A 118 -21.11 -9.86 -5.01
C ALA A 118 -22.62 -9.87 -4.75
N LYS A 119 -23.22 -11.04 -4.47
CA LYS A 119 -24.66 -11.17 -4.19
C LYS A 119 -25.06 -10.57 -2.85
N HIS A 120 -24.11 -10.40 -1.94
CA HIS A 120 -24.34 -9.95 -0.57
C HIS A 120 -23.83 -8.53 -0.33
N LEU A 121 -23.07 -7.96 -1.27
CA LEU A 121 -22.55 -6.60 -1.17
C LEU A 121 -23.55 -5.58 -1.73
N PRO A 122 -23.73 -4.43 -1.06
CA PRO A 122 -24.63 -3.38 -1.55
C PRO A 122 -24.01 -2.55 -2.68
N PHE A 123 -22.68 -2.55 -2.82
CA PHE A 123 -21.94 -1.83 -3.85
C PHE A 123 -21.57 -2.73 -5.03
N GLU A 124 -21.34 -2.12 -6.19
CA GLU A 124 -21.15 -2.83 -7.46
C GLU A 124 -19.69 -3.30 -7.61
N LEU A 125 -19.51 -4.61 -7.86
CA LEU A 125 -18.24 -5.17 -8.34
C LEU A 125 -18.24 -5.19 -9.87
N VAL A 126 -17.10 -4.89 -10.49
CA VAL A 126 -16.94 -4.84 -11.95
C VAL A 126 -15.66 -5.54 -12.40
N GLU A 127 -15.68 -6.05 -13.63
CA GLU A 127 -14.49 -6.58 -14.30
C GLU A 127 -13.64 -5.43 -14.85
N SER A 128 -12.38 -5.34 -14.44
CA SER A 128 -11.44 -4.40 -15.03
C SER A 128 -10.96 -4.87 -16.41
N THR A 129 -10.21 -4.02 -17.11
CA THR A 129 -9.64 -4.34 -18.43
C THR A 129 -8.70 -5.54 -18.44
N ASN A 130 -8.06 -5.84 -17.31
CA ASN A 130 -7.16 -7.00 -17.16
C ASN A 130 -7.85 -8.21 -16.50
N GLY A 131 -9.16 -8.15 -16.21
CA GLY A 131 -9.95 -9.23 -15.61
C GLY A 131 -9.98 -9.26 -14.07
N ASP A 132 -9.35 -8.29 -13.41
CA ASP A 132 -9.37 -8.17 -11.95
C ASP A 132 -10.73 -7.71 -11.44
N CYS A 133 -11.05 -8.07 -10.19
CA CYS A 133 -12.23 -7.57 -9.50
C CYS A 133 -11.99 -6.13 -9.03
N TRP A 134 -12.73 -5.19 -9.61
CA TRP A 134 -12.75 -3.78 -9.19
C TRP A 134 -14.11 -3.45 -8.59
N VAL A 135 -14.22 -2.26 -8.01
CA VAL A 135 -15.51 -1.74 -7.53
C VAL A 135 -15.91 -0.52 -8.33
N LYS A 136 -17.21 -0.25 -8.39
CA LYS A 136 -17.77 0.94 -9.03
C LYS A 136 -18.58 1.75 -8.03
N ALA A 137 -18.26 3.04 -7.93
CA ALA A 137 -18.94 3.99 -7.08
C ALA A 137 -19.09 5.31 -7.85
N ARG A 138 -20.28 5.93 -7.79
CA ARG A 138 -20.60 7.18 -8.51
C ARG A 138 -20.19 7.17 -10.00
N GLY A 139 -20.33 6.03 -10.66
CA GLY A 139 -20.01 5.86 -12.08
C GLY A 139 -18.51 5.71 -12.40
N LYS A 140 -17.63 5.84 -11.41
CA LYS A 140 -16.19 5.66 -11.54
C LYS A 140 -15.78 4.27 -11.04
N GLN A 141 -14.77 3.69 -11.68
CA GLN A 141 -14.22 2.39 -11.29
C GLN A 141 -12.93 2.58 -10.50
N TYR A 142 -12.76 1.77 -9.46
CA TYR A 142 -11.63 1.83 -8.55
C TYR A 142 -11.08 0.42 -8.34
N SER A 143 -9.76 0.30 -8.44
CA SER A 143 -9.09 -0.93 -8.01
C SER A 143 -9.17 -1.07 -6.49
N PRO A 144 -9.17 -2.30 -5.96
CA PRO A 144 -9.13 -2.53 -4.51
C PRO A 144 -8.00 -1.76 -3.82
N SER A 145 -6.82 -1.71 -4.43
CA SER A 145 -5.64 -0.98 -3.92
C SER A 145 -5.82 0.53 -3.81
N GLN A 146 -6.72 1.15 -4.59
CA GLN A 146 -7.03 2.58 -4.48
C GLN A 146 -7.94 2.91 -3.29
N ILE A 147 -8.69 1.94 -2.78
CA ILE A 147 -9.68 2.13 -1.70
C ILE A 147 -9.10 1.77 -0.34
N GLY A 148 -8.43 0.63 -0.25
CA GLY A 148 -7.88 0.13 1.00
C GLY A 148 -7.35 -1.28 0.82
N SER A 149 -6.13 -1.53 1.28
CA SER A 149 -5.46 -2.82 1.17
C SER A 149 -6.09 -3.92 2.02
#